data_AF-A0A939VZ19-F1
#
_entry.id   AF-A0A939VZ19-F1
#
_cell.length_a   1.000
_cell.length_b   1.000
_cell.length_c   1.000
_cell.angle_alpha   90.00
_cell.angle_beta   90.00
_cell.angle_gamma   90.00
#
_symmetry.space_group_name_H-M   'P 1'
#
loop_
_entity.id
_entity.type
_entity.pdbx_description
1 polymer ?
#
loop_
_entity_poly.entity_id
_entity_poly.type
_entity_poly.pdbx_seq_one_letter_code
_entity_poly.pdbx_strand_id
1 'polypeptide(L)'
;MEQIQFNQIVSFIWGIADDCLRDVYVRGKYRDVILPMTVIRRLDAVLEESKPVVLEMKKKLDDAGITNQTATLCNVTGEPFCNSSPFCLKDLKSRSKAQQLKIDFEAYLDGFSPNVQEILEKFKFRNQIGTMIDADILGAVIEKFVSPAINLSPKPVLFDDGSVRIPGLDNHSMGMIFEE
;
A
#
# COMPACT_ATOMS: atom_id res chain seq x y z
N MET A 1 -3.28 21.52 1.83
CA MET A 1 -3.19 20.82 3.12
C MET A 1 -2.86 21.82 4.22
N GLU A 2 -3.42 21.70 5.42
CA GLU A 2 -2.90 22.47 6.57
C GLU A 2 -1.53 21.93 6.96
N GLN A 3 -0.54 22.82 7.19
CA GLN A 3 0.83 22.45 7.56
C GLN A 3 0.90 21.48 8.75
N ILE A 4 -0.04 21.61 9.69
CA ILE A 4 -0.14 20.77 10.88
C ILE A 4 -0.41 19.31 10.48
N GLN A 5 -1.33 19.08 9.56
CA GLN A 5 -1.68 17.74 9.12
C GLN A 5 -0.53 17.07 8.35
N PHE A 6 0.16 17.83 7.50
CA PHE A 6 1.36 17.35 6.81
C PHE A 6 2.41 16.87 7.80
N ASN A 7 2.77 17.71 8.79
CA ASN A 7 3.74 17.37 9.82
C ASN A 7 3.32 16.14 10.65
N GLN A 8 2.02 15.98 10.91
CA GLN A 8 1.48 14.80 11.60
C GLN A 8 1.66 13.52 10.79
N ILE A 9 1.40 13.56 9.48
CA ILE A 9 1.58 12.38 8.60
C ILE A 9 3.06 12.00 8.52
N VAL A 10 3.94 12.98 8.29
CA VAL A 10 5.40 12.75 8.25
C VAL A 10 5.88 12.16 9.57
N SER A 11 5.49 12.75 10.70
CA SER A 11 5.86 12.26 12.02
C SER A 11 5.34 10.85 12.29
N PHE A 12 4.11 10.54 11.84
CA PHE A 12 3.54 9.21 11.98
C PHE A 12 4.33 8.17 11.17
N ILE A 13 4.62 8.45 9.91
CA ILE A 13 5.38 7.55 9.02
C ILE A 13 6.77 7.27 9.59
N TRP A 14 7.48 8.30 10.05
CA TRP A 14 8.78 8.12 10.71
C TRP A 14 8.66 7.41 12.06
N GLY A 15 7.55 7.59 12.78
CA GLY A 15 7.23 6.82 13.98
C GLY A 15 7.12 5.31 13.72
N ILE A 16 6.66 4.88 12.53
CA ILE A 16 6.66 3.46 12.15
C ILE A 16 8.08 2.89 12.12
N ALA A 17 9.04 3.67 11.62
CA ALA A 17 10.43 3.24 11.60
C ALA A 17 10.99 3.05 13.01
N ASP A 18 10.67 3.95 13.93
CA ASP A 18 11.06 3.83 15.33
C ASP A 18 10.39 2.65 16.04
N ASP A 19 9.10 2.41 15.76
CA ASP A 19 8.30 1.38 16.41
C ASP A 19 8.60 -0.03 15.89
N CYS A 20 8.85 -0.19 14.59
CA CYS A 20 8.91 -1.50 13.93
C CYS A 20 10.30 -1.85 13.38
N LEU A 21 11.11 -0.86 13.01
CA LEU A 21 12.34 -1.11 12.23
C LEU A 21 13.61 -0.97 13.07
N ARG A 22 13.56 -0.33 14.24
CA ARG A 22 14.75 0.04 15.01
C ARG A 22 15.63 -1.12 15.44
N ASP A 23 15.03 -2.25 15.81
CA ASP A 23 15.77 -3.41 16.29
C ASP A 23 16.16 -4.38 15.15
N VAL A 24 15.72 -4.10 13.91
CA VAL A 24 15.92 -4.97 12.74
C VAL A 24 16.81 -4.33 11.68
N TYR A 25 16.70 -3.01 11.52
CA TYR A 25 17.39 -2.23 10.51
C TYR A 25 18.27 -1.16 11.16
N VAL A 26 19.40 -0.85 10.52
CA VAL A 26 20.12 0.38 10.83
C VAL A 26 19.34 1.58 10.31
N ARG A 27 19.44 2.74 10.97
CA ARG A 27 18.68 3.95 10.61
C ARG A 27 18.78 4.34 9.13
N GLY A 28 19.94 4.17 8.51
CA GLY A 28 20.15 4.44 7.07
C GLY A 28 19.38 3.52 6.13
N LYS A 29 18.80 2.43 6.65
CA LYS A 29 18.05 1.41 5.90
C LYS A 29 16.54 1.47 6.11
N TYR A 30 16.03 2.32 7.00
CA TYR A 30 14.58 2.48 7.19
C TYR A 30 13.87 2.88 5.89
N ARG A 31 14.50 3.75 5.08
CA ARG A 31 13.94 4.22 3.82
C ARG A 31 13.70 3.08 2.81
N ASP A 32 14.46 1.99 2.89
CA ASP A 32 14.29 0.80 2.02
C ASP A 32 12.96 0.07 2.29
N VAL A 33 12.31 0.33 3.45
CA VAL A 33 10.99 -0.21 3.82
C VAL A 33 9.91 0.87 3.79
N ILE A 34 10.18 2.03 4.41
CA ILE A 34 9.19 3.09 4.60
C ILE A 34 8.72 3.69 3.27
N LEU A 35 9.65 4.00 2.35
CA LEU A 35 9.29 4.61 1.06
C LEU A 35 8.41 3.69 0.21
N PRO A 36 8.80 2.44 -0.08
CA PRO A 36 7.94 1.54 -0.84
C PRO A 36 6.61 1.27 -0.13
N MET A 37 6.57 1.11 1.19
CA MET A 37 5.32 0.92 1.92
C MET A 37 4.37 2.13 1.84
N THR A 38 4.92 3.35 1.85
CA THR A 38 4.11 4.58 1.70
C THR A 38 3.49 4.65 0.30
N VAL A 39 4.27 4.32 -0.73
CA VAL A 39 3.79 4.25 -2.13
C VAL A 39 2.74 3.15 -2.28
N ILE A 40 3.01 1.93 -1.78
CA ILE A 40 2.07 0.81 -1.83
C ILE A 40 0.75 1.19 -1.16
N ARG A 41 0.80 1.80 0.04
CA ARG A 41 -0.42 2.20 0.75
C ARG A 41 -1.21 3.26 -0.02
N ARG A 42 -0.54 4.24 -0.63
CA ARG A 42 -1.19 5.24 -1.50
C ARG A 42 -1.90 4.59 -2.67
N LEU A 43 -1.22 3.69 -3.39
CA LEU A 43 -1.79 2.98 -4.54
C LEU A 43 -2.96 2.08 -4.12
N ASP A 44 -2.80 1.35 -3.01
CA ASP A 44 -3.84 0.49 -2.44
C ASP A 44 -5.10 1.30 -2.12
N ALA A 45 -4.95 2.43 -1.42
CA ALA A 45 -6.07 3.28 -1.01
C ALA A 45 -6.86 3.86 -2.19
N VAL A 46 -6.19 4.12 -3.33
CA VAL A 46 -6.85 4.55 -4.58
C VAL A 46 -7.66 3.41 -5.19
N LEU A 47 -7.19 2.16 -5.08
CA LEU A 47 -7.81 0.98 -5.68
C LEU A 47 -8.84 0.28 -4.78
N GLU A 48 -8.91 0.60 -3.48
CA GLU A 48 -9.76 -0.11 -2.51
C GLU A 48 -11.22 -0.16 -2.95
N GLU A 49 -11.78 0.94 -3.46
CA GLU A 49 -13.19 1.01 -3.88
C GLU A 49 -13.46 0.24 -5.19
N SER A 50 -12.48 0.18 -6.10
CA SER A 50 -12.64 -0.48 -7.40
C SER A 50 -12.32 -1.98 -7.36
N LYS A 51 -11.76 -2.47 -6.25
CA LYS A 51 -11.33 -3.87 -6.08
C LYS A 51 -12.41 -4.89 -6.48
N PRO A 52 -13.69 -4.80 -6.05
CA PRO A 52 -14.70 -5.79 -6.41
C PRO A 52 -14.92 -5.88 -7.93
N VAL A 53 -14.97 -4.73 -8.61
CA VAL A 53 -15.20 -4.66 -10.06
C VAL A 53 -13.98 -5.17 -10.84
N VAL A 54 -12.77 -4.89 -10.35
CA VAL A 54 -11.52 -5.43 -10.92
C VAL A 54 -11.50 -6.96 -10.83
N LEU A 55 -11.87 -7.53 -9.68
CA LEU A 55 -11.89 -8.99 -9.51
C LEU A 55 -12.96 -9.67 -10.38
N GLU A 56 -14.14 -9.05 -10.51
CA GLU A 56 -15.18 -9.55 -11.41
C GLU A 56 -14.72 -9.51 -12.87
N MET A 57 -14.11 -8.39 -13.30
CA MET A 57 -13.58 -8.26 -14.65
C MET A 57 -12.45 -9.27 -14.90
N LYS A 58 -11.52 -9.41 -13.96
CA LYS A 58 -10.43 -10.38 -14.04
C LYS A 58 -10.97 -11.78 -14.29
N LYS A 59 -11.95 -12.20 -13.49
CA LYS A 59 -12.58 -13.51 -13.64
C LYS A 59 -13.18 -13.70 -15.04
N LYS A 60 -13.90 -12.69 -15.56
CA LYS A 60 -14.46 -12.75 -16.93
C LYS A 60 -13.38 -12.89 -18.00
N LEU A 61 -12.24 -12.21 -17.83
CA LEU A 61 -11.11 -12.29 -18.76
C LEU A 61 -10.39 -13.64 -18.66
N ASP A 62 -10.23 -14.18 -17.44
CA ASP A 62 -9.66 -15.51 -17.19
C ASP A 62 -10.55 -16.59 -17.82
N ASP A 63 -11.86 -16.54 -17.60
CA ASP A 63 -12.85 -17.48 -18.18
C ASP A 63 -12.88 -17.40 -19.73
N ALA A 64 -12.55 -16.24 -20.30
CA ALA A 64 -12.42 -16.02 -21.73
C ALA A 64 -11.03 -16.40 -22.30
N GLY A 65 -10.07 -16.82 -21.46
CA GLY A 65 -8.72 -17.17 -21.89
C GLY A 65 -7.86 -15.98 -22.34
N ILE A 66 -8.22 -14.75 -21.95
CA ILE A 66 -7.47 -13.54 -22.34
C ILE A 66 -6.23 -13.41 -21.46
N THR A 67 -5.05 -13.38 -22.07
CA THR A 67 -3.77 -13.31 -21.35
C THR A 67 -3.31 -11.88 -21.05
N ASN A 68 -3.54 -10.93 -21.96
CA ASN A 68 -3.18 -9.52 -21.75
C ASN A 68 -4.36 -8.73 -21.17
N GLN A 69 -4.48 -8.75 -19.83
CA GLN A 69 -5.63 -8.20 -19.12
C GLN A 69 -5.39 -6.78 -18.59
N THR A 70 -4.12 -6.38 -18.42
CA THR A 70 -3.73 -5.17 -17.67
C THR A 70 -4.44 -3.92 -18.15
N ALA A 71 -4.47 -3.65 -19.46
CA ALA A 71 -5.11 -2.45 -20.00
C ALA A 71 -6.61 -2.40 -19.67
N THR A 72 -7.31 -3.52 -19.79
CA THR A 72 -8.73 -3.63 -19.44
C THR A 72 -8.94 -3.42 -17.94
N LEU A 73 -8.10 -4.02 -17.09
CA LEU A 73 -8.22 -3.86 -15.64
C LEU A 73 -7.94 -2.42 -15.18
N CYS A 74 -6.94 -1.74 -15.75
CA CYS A 74 -6.70 -0.31 -15.51
C CYS A 74 -7.86 0.57 -16.00
N ASN A 75 -8.45 0.25 -17.15
CA ASN A 75 -9.61 0.99 -17.63
C ASN A 75 -10.82 0.86 -16.69
N VAL A 76 -10.99 -0.29 -16.04
CA VAL A 76 -12.06 -0.52 -15.05
C VAL A 76 -11.82 0.25 -13.76
N THR A 77 -10.56 0.40 -13.33
CA THR A 77 -10.23 1.22 -12.15
C THR A 77 -10.36 2.71 -12.43
N GLY A 78 -10.22 3.12 -13.69
CA GLY A 78 -10.09 4.54 -14.08
C GLY A 78 -8.71 5.12 -13.79
N GLU A 79 -7.75 4.27 -13.42
CA GLU A 79 -6.41 4.65 -13.00
C GLU A 79 -5.36 4.06 -13.95
N PRO A 80 -4.19 4.69 -14.12
CA PRO A 80 -3.13 4.16 -14.98
C PRO A 80 -2.43 2.92 -14.40
N PHE A 81 -2.95 2.36 -13.32
CA PHE A 81 -2.47 1.18 -12.63
C PHE A 81 -3.65 0.40 -12.05
N CYS A 82 -3.42 -0.88 -11.78
CA CYS A 82 -4.40 -1.76 -11.15
C CYS A 82 -3.70 -2.79 -10.26
N ASN A 83 -4.46 -3.44 -9.38
CA ASN A 83 -4.00 -4.61 -8.64
C ASN A 83 -5.04 -5.73 -8.77
N SER A 84 -4.63 -6.80 -9.45
CA SER A 84 -5.46 -7.95 -9.79
C SER A 84 -5.41 -9.09 -8.75
N SER A 85 -4.64 -8.93 -7.67
CA SER A 85 -4.63 -9.88 -6.56
C SER A 85 -5.96 -9.84 -5.80
N PRO A 86 -6.37 -10.94 -5.16
CA PRO A 86 -7.59 -11.01 -4.36
C PRO A 86 -7.51 -10.24 -3.04
N PHE A 87 -6.41 -9.52 -2.79
CA PHE A 87 -6.14 -8.86 -1.52
C PHE A 87 -6.19 -7.33 -1.66
N CYS A 88 -6.67 -6.67 -0.62
CA CYS A 88 -6.29 -5.31 -0.25
C CYS A 88 -5.23 -5.38 0.85
N LEU A 89 -4.39 -4.35 1.00
CA LEU A 89 -3.32 -4.34 2.00
C LEU A 89 -3.85 -4.58 3.42
N LYS A 90 -5.03 -4.02 3.73
CA LYS A 90 -5.70 -4.16 5.03
C LYS A 90 -6.09 -5.60 5.38
N ASP A 91 -6.27 -6.48 4.39
CA ASP A 91 -6.63 -7.88 4.62
C ASP A 91 -5.43 -8.69 5.14
N LEU A 92 -4.21 -8.18 4.93
CA LEU A 92 -2.97 -8.86 5.26
C LEU A 92 -2.49 -8.58 6.69
N LYS A 93 -3.01 -7.55 7.36
CA LYS A 93 -2.59 -7.18 8.73
C LYS A 93 -2.90 -8.25 9.79
N SER A 94 -3.90 -9.10 9.57
CA SER A 94 -4.42 -10.04 10.57
C SER A 94 -3.99 -11.49 10.35
N ARG A 95 -2.95 -11.73 9.54
CA ARG A 95 -2.45 -13.08 9.29
C ARG A 95 -1.59 -13.56 10.47
N SER A 96 -2.08 -14.58 11.17
CA SER A 96 -1.41 -15.15 12.35
C SER A 96 -0.22 -16.05 12.04
N LYS A 97 -0.01 -16.43 10.78
CA LYS A 97 1.10 -17.31 10.36
C LYS A 97 2.06 -16.52 9.46
N ALA A 98 3.27 -16.26 9.93
CA ALA A 98 4.29 -15.50 9.21
C ALA A 98 4.53 -16.02 7.78
N GLN A 99 4.65 -17.33 7.59
CA GLN A 99 4.86 -17.90 6.25
C GLN A 99 3.68 -17.67 5.30
N GLN A 100 2.44 -17.73 5.81
CA GLN A 100 1.26 -17.43 4.99
C GLN A 100 1.19 -15.94 4.67
N LEU A 101 1.51 -15.08 5.65
CA LEU A 101 1.60 -13.64 5.43
C LEU A 101 2.60 -13.31 4.33
N LYS A 102 3.76 -13.96 4.32
CA LYS A 102 4.76 -13.81 3.25
C LYS A 102 4.18 -14.12 1.88
N ILE A 103 3.58 -15.32 1.72
CA ILE A 103 3.02 -15.79 0.45
C ILE A 103 1.90 -14.86 -0.02
N ASP A 104 0.98 -14.50 0.87
CA ASP A 104 -0.15 -13.62 0.52
C ASP A 104 0.34 -12.20 0.16
N PHE A 105 1.35 -11.69 0.87
CA PHE A 105 1.92 -10.37 0.58
C PHE A 105 2.70 -10.36 -0.74
N GLU A 106 3.48 -11.41 -1.04
CA GLU A 106 4.14 -11.57 -2.33
C GLU A 106 3.11 -11.65 -3.46
N ALA A 107 2.03 -12.43 -3.30
CA ALA A 107 0.95 -12.51 -4.27
C ALA A 107 0.20 -11.18 -4.44
N TYR A 108 0.04 -10.41 -3.35
CA TYR A 108 -0.51 -9.06 -3.40
C TYR A 108 0.38 -8.12 -4.22
N LEU A 109 1.69 -8.14 -3.98
CA LEU A 109 2.65 -7.35 -4.74
C LEU A 109 2.68 -7.77 -6.21
N ASP A 110 2.66 -9.06 -6.52
CA ASP A 110 2.64 -9.61 -7.89
C ASP A 110 1.38 -9.21 -8.68
N GLY A 111 0.27 -8.94 -7.98
CA GLY A 111 -0.98 -8.54 -8.60
C GLY A 111 -0.95 -7.14 -9.22
N PHE A 112 0.02 -6.29 -8.89
CA PHE A 112 0.13 -4.94 -9.43
C PHE A 112 0.51 -4.92 -10.92
N SER A 113 0.05 -3.90 -11.64
CA SER A 113 0.36 -3.65 -13.05
C SER A 113 1.87 -3.44 -13.30
N PRO A 114 2.38 -3.67 -14.53
CA PRO A 114 3.81 -3.67 -14.84
C PRO A 114 4.57 -2.39 -14.47
N ASN A 115 3.93 -1.22 -14.61
CA ASN A 115 4.50 0.06 -14.20
C ASN A 115 4.78 0.11 -12.69
N VAL A 116 3.89 -0.46 -11.87
CA VAL A 116 4.09 -0.54 -10.42
C VAL A 116 5.11 -1.62 -10.07
N GLN A 117 5.16 -2.73 -10.81
CA GLN A 117 6.24 -3.73 -10.64
C GLN A 117 7.62 -3.10 -10.84
N GLU A 118 7.80 -2.28 -11.88
CA GLU A 118 9.06 -1.59 -12.13
C GLU A 118 9.45 -0.65 -10.97
N ILE A 119 8.47 0.05 -10.38
CA ILE A 119 8.68 0.89 -9.20
C ILE A 119 9.17 0.04 -8.02
N LEU A 120 8.51 -1.07 -7.73
CA LEU A 120 8.87 -1.98 -6.63
C LEU A 120 10.26 -2.61 -6.83
N GLU A 121 10.62 -2.92 -8.08
CA GLU A 121 11.94 -3.42 -8.45
C GLU A 121 13.04 -2.37 -8.22
N LYS A 122 12.80 -1.11 -8.60
CA LYS A 122 13.73 0.00 -8.34
C LYS A 122 13.98 0.23 -6.86
N PHE A 123 12.95 0.05 -6.01
CA PHE A 123 13.11 0.06 -4.56
C PHE A 123 13.83 -1.18 -4.00
N LYS A 124 13.97 -2.25 -4.79
CA LYS A 124 14.43 -3.56 -4.35
C LYS A 124 13.61 -4.08 -3.15
N PHE A 125 12.32 -3.74 -3.11
CA PHE A 125 11.50 -3.92 -1.91
C PHE A 125 11.31 -5.39 -1.55
N ARG A 126 11.25 -6.28 -2.55
CA ARG A 126 11.13 -7.74 -2.34
C ARG A 126 12.27 -8.31 -1.50
N ASN A 127 13.45 -7.71 -1.56
CA ASN A 127 14.59 -8.13 -0.74
C ASN A 127 14.37 -7.87 0.76
N GLN A 128 13.46 -6.95 1.11
CA GLN A 128 13.15 -6.61 2.50
C GLN A 128 12.12 -7.56 3.12
N ILE A 129 11.33 -8.26 2.30
CA ILE A 129 10.25 -9.14 2.78
C ILE A 129 10.81 -10.27 3.64
N GLY A 130 11.90 -10.91 3.22
CA GLY A 130 12.55 -11.97 3.98
C GLY A 130 12.96 -11.50 5.38
N THR A 131 13.71 -10.39 5.44
CA THR A 131 14.13 -9.78 6.70
C THR A 131 12.96 -9.43 7.61
N MET A 132 11.89 -8.83 7.07
CA MET A 132 10.71 -8.47 7.86
C MET A 132 9.93 -9.68 8.37
N ILE A 133 9.92 -10.80 7.62
CA ILE A 133 9.30 -12.06 8.04
C ILE A 133 10.15 -12.75 9.10
N ASP A 134 11.46 -12.84 8.91
CA ASP A 134 12.39 -13.50 9.84
C ASP A 134 12.43 -12.78 11.20
N ALA A 135 12.26 -11.45 11.19
CA ALA A 135 12.15 -10.63 12.39
C ALA A 135 10.71 -10.50 12.94
N ASP A 136 9.71 -11.14 12.30
CA ASP A 136 8.29 -11.09 12.69
C ASP A 136 7.68 -9.67 12.77
N ILE A 137 8.14 -8.75 11.90
CA ILE A 137 7.68 -7.35 11.88
C ILE A 137 6.79 -6.99 10.70
N LEU A 138 6.70 -7.83 9.65
CA LEU A 138 5.92 -7.49 8.45
C LEU A 138 4.45 -7.17 8.76
N GLY A 139 3.82 -7.96 9.63
CA GLY A 139 2.43 -7.75 10.04
C GLY A 139 2.23 -6.41 10.75
N ALA A 140 3.14 -6.07 11.69
CA ALA A 140 3.11 -4.81 12.42
C ALA A 140 3.32 -3.60 11.50
N VAL A 141 4.25 -3.69 10.54
CA VAL A 141 4.48 -2.65 9.54
C VAL A 141 3.21 -2.43 8.70
N ILE A 142 2.61 -3.50 8.18
CA ILE A 142 1.35 -3.42 7.43
C ILE A 142 0.24 -2.78 8.27
N GLU A 143 0.06 -3.23 9.52
CA GLU A 143 -0.96 -2.72 10.44
C GLU A 143 -0.82 -1.20 10.66
N LYS A 144 0.40 -0.70 10.85
CA LYS A 144 0.67 0.72 11.03
C LYS A 144 0.33 1.52 9.78
N PHE A 145 0.69 1.05 8.59
CA PHE A 145 0.40 1.74 7.32
C PHE A 145 -1.08 1.76 6.95
N VAL A 146 -1.87 0.76 7.37
CA VAL A 146 -3.33 0.72 7.16
C VAL A 146 -4.12 1.30 8.33
N SER A 147 -3.43 1.90 9.31
CA SER A 147 -4.06 2.52 10.47
C SER A 147 -4.98 3.67 10.04
N PRO A 148 -6.21 3.76 10.61
CA PRO A 148 -7.12 4.88 10.34
C PRO A 148 -6.68 6.19 11.02
N ALA A 149 -5.53 6.20 11.71
CA ALA A 149 -4.96 7.40 12.33
C ALA A 149 -4.39 8.39 11.29
N ILE A 150 -3.98 7.89 10.12
CA ILE A 150 -3.53 8.70 9.00
C ILE A 150 -4.33 8.36 7.74
N ASN A 151 -4.40 9.31 6.81
CA ASN A 151 -5.03 9.11 5.53
C ASN A 151 -4.05 9.42 4.40
N LEU A 152 -3.63 8.37 3.67
CA LEU A 152 -2.83 8.50 2.45
C LEU A 152 -3.70 8.43 1.18
N SER A 153 -5.03 8.40 1.29
CA SER A 153 -5.93 8.43 0.13
C SER A 153 -6.14 9.86 -0.38
N PRO A 154 -6.39 10.10 -1.69
CA PRO A 154 -6.86 11.39 -2.16
C PRO A 154 -8.27 11.75 -1.66
N LYS A 155 -9.03 10.76 -1.18
CA LYS A 155 -10.38 10.95 -0.65
C LYS A 155 -10.36 11.18 0.87
N PRO A 156 -11.21 12.07 1.40
CA PRO A 156 -11.33 12.26 2.84
C PRO A 156 -11.95 11.04 3.51
N VAL A 157 -11.57 10.80 4.76
CA VAL A 157 -12.29 9.93 5.68
C VAL A 157 -13.41 10.76 6.32
N LEU A 158 -14.63 10.26 6.25
CA LEU A 158 -15.82 10.94 6.77
C LEU A 158 -16.28 10.31 8.10
N PHE A 159 -16.96 11.09 8.92
CA PHE A 159 -17.81 10.60 10.01
C PHE A 159 -19.15 10.09 9.47
N ASP A 160 -19.94 9.42 10.31
CA ASP A 160 -21.27 8.91 9.97
C ASP A 160 -22.26 10.03 9.57
N ASP A 161 -22.04 11.25 10.08
CA ASP A 161 -22.82 12.44 9.74
C ASP A 161 -22.37 13.12 8.43
N GLY A 162 -21.37 12.56 7.74
CA GLY A 162 -20.82 13.07 6.48
C GLY A 162 -19.79 14.19 6.64
N SER A 163 -19.50 14.63 7.86
CA SER A 163 -18.44 15.61 8.10
C SER A 163 -17.04 15.00 7.93
N VAL A 164 -16.06 15.80 7.53
CA VAL A 164 -14.69 15.33 7.27
C VAL A 164 -13.98 15.05 8.59
N ARG A 165 -13.62 13.79 8.82
CA ARG A 165 -12.80 13.35 9.97
C ARG A 165 -11.32 13.57 9.71
N ILE A 166 -10.82 13.08 8.56
CA ILE A 166 -9.43 13.26 8.12
C ILE A 166 -9.49 13.65 6.65
N PRO A 167 -8.98 14.82 6.23
CA PRO A 167 -9.06 15.22 4.84
C PRO A 167 -8.18 14.33 3.95
N GLY A 168 -8.47 14.34 2.66
CA GLY A 168 -7.68 13.62 1.65
C GLY A 168 -6.29 14.21 1.47
N LEU A 169 -5.35 13.38 1.07
CA LEU A 169 -3.98 13.74 0.74
C LEU A 169 -3.87 13.98 -0.77
N ASP A 170 -3.70 15.22 -1.21
CA ASP A 170 -3.49 15.52 -2.63
C ASP A 170 -2.09 15.06 -3.12
N ASN A 171 -1.90 14.99 -4.45
CA ASN A 171 -0.65 14.51 -5.05
C ASN A 171 0.54 15.43 -4.78
N HIS A 172 0.33 16.73 -4.61
CA HIS A 172 1.40 17.68 -4.32
C HIS A 172 1.95 17.45 -2.90
N SER A 173 1.04 17.31 -1.93
CA SER A 173 1.37 16.99 -0.54
C SER A 173 2.00 15.61 -0.40
N MET A 174 1.53 14.62 -1.17
CA MET A 174 2.15 13.30 -1.25
C MET A 174 3.60 13.36 -1.76
N GLY A 175 3.87 14.21 -2.75
CA GLY A 175 5.23 14.45 -3.25
C GLY A 175 6.14 15.01 -2.16
N MET A 176 5.68 16.01 -1.40
CA MET A 176 6.44 16.57 -0.28
C MET A 176 6.73 15.53 0.81
N ILE A 177 5.76 14.67 1.18
CA ILE A 177 5.98 13.59 2.18
C ILE A 177 7.10 12.64 1.72
N PHE A 178 7.18 12.40 0.42
CA PHE A 178 8.17 11.49 -0.15
C PHE A 178 9.60 12.08 -0.16
N GLU A 179 9.73 13.40 -0.12
CA GLU A 179 11.02 14.11 -0.15
C GLU A 179 11.66 14.25 1.24
N GLU A 180 10.87 14.22 2.32
CA GLU A 180 11.33 14.23 3.72
C GLU A 180 12.12 12.96 4.12
#